data_AF-A0A8T7B1R6-F1
#
_entry.id   AF-A0A8T7B1R6-F1
#
_cell.length_a   1.000
_cell.length_b   1.000
_cell.length_c   1.000
_cell.angle_alpha   90.00
_cell.angle_beta   90.00
_cell.angle_gamma   90.00
#
_symmetry.space_group_name_H-M   'P 1'
#
loop_
_entity.id
_entity.type
_entity.pdbx_description
1 polymer ?
#
loop_
_entity_poly.entity_id
_entity_poly.type
_entity_poly.pdbx_seq_one_letter_code
_entity_poly.pdbx_strand_id
1 'polypeptide(L)'
;QQGRRMYAGQSTHLPFKINMAGVIPPIFASSFILFPGTIASWLGTSEGWGWLQNAAAALSPGQPLYMTIYGFLIFFFCFFYTAIIYNSTEVADNLKRGGAFIPGIRPGDQTAQYLDKILTRLTFWGALYVTVVCLIPEFLILKWALPFYFGGTSLLIIVVVVMDFMSQVQAHLMSQQYDSLLKKANLKNYGRAGSVR
;
A
#
# COMPACT_ATOMS: atom_id res chain seq x y z
N GLN A 1 -47.45 -3.20 22.59
CA GLN A 1 -45.98 -3.12 22.53
C GLN A 1 -45.55 -3.44 21.11
N GLN A 2 -45.50 -2.43 20.23
CA GLN A 2 -44.94 -2.60 18.89
C GLN A 2 -43.42 -2.59 19.01
N GLY A 3 -42.81 -3.75 18.81
CA GLY A 3 -41.36 -3.90 18.68
C GLY A 3 -40.88 -3.04 17.51
N ARG A 4 -40.29 -1.89 17.86
CA ARG A 4 -39.57 -1.03 16.94
C ARG A 4 -38.38 -1.83 16.43
N ARG A 5 -38.59 -2.57 15.33
CA ARG A 5 -37.50 -3.22 14.58
C ARG A 5 -36.51 -2.10 14.28
N MET A 6 -35.35 -2.17 14.92
CA MET A 6 -34.26 -1.24 14.68
C MET A 6 -33.76 -1.52 13.26
N TYR A 7 -34.39 -0.89 12.27
CA TYR A 7 -33.85 -0.80 10.92
C TYR A 7 -32.68 0.18 10.98
N ALA A 8 -31.53 -0.34 11.39
CA ALA A 8 -30.25 0.28 11.13
C ALA A 8 -29.54 -0.58 10.09
N GLY A 9 -30.17 -0.72 8.91
CA GLY A 9 -29.48 -1.21 7.71
C GLY A 9 -28.60 -0.09 7.17
N GLN A 10 -27.64 0.38 7.96
CA GLN A 10 -26.67 1.35 7.49
C GLN A 10 -25.67 0.58 6.64
N SER A 11 -25.72 0.78 5.33
CA SER A 11 -24.78 0.16 4.41
C SER A 11 -23.39 0.74 4.66
N THR A 12 -22.52 -0.07 5.22
CA THR A 12 -21.10 0.28 5.38
C THR A 12 -20.32 -0.31 4.21
N HIS A 13 -19.42 0.49 3.64
CA HIS A 13 -18.53 0.06 2.58
C HIS A 13 -17.19 -0.36 3.18
N LEU A 14 -16.60 -1.45 2.68
CA LEU A 14 -15.23 -1.80 3.01
C LEU A 14 -14.29 -1.01 2.07
N PRO A 15 -13.50 -0.05 2.56
CA PRO A 15 -12.68 0.78 1.69
C PRO A 15 -11.44 0.00 1.22
N PHE A 16 -11.46 -0.47 -0.03
CA PHE A 16 -10.26 -1.01 -0.67
C PHE A 16 -9.49 0.09 -1.42
N LYS A 17 -8.21 0.29 -1.10
CA LYS A 17 -7.31 1.18 -1.86
C LYS A 17 -6.78 0.47 -3.10
N ILE A 18 -6.64 1.19 -4.21
CA ILE A 18 -6.10 0.67 -5.48
C ILE A 18 -4.67 0.12 -5.31
N ASN A 19 -3.87 0.78 -4.48
CA ASN A 19 -2.56 0.29 -4.06
C ASN A 19 -2.58 0.08 -2.54
N MET A 20 -2.76 -1.17 -2.13
CA MET A 20 -2.66 -1.57 -0.72
C MET A 20 -1.21 -1.66 -0.23
N ALA A 21 -0.27 -1.80 -1.16
CA ALA A 21 1.13 -2.02 -0.84
C ALA A 21 1.90 -0.72 -0.55
N GLY A 22 1.32 0.45 -0.89
CA GLY A 22 1.98 1.73 -0.70
C GLY A 22 3.26 1.83 -1.55
N VAL A 23 4.34 2.35 -0.97
CA VAL A 23 5.63 2.53 -1.67
C VAL A 23 6.74 1.60 -1.25
N ILE A 24 6.42 0.66 -0.38
CA ILE A 24 7.34 -0.39 0.01
C ILE A 24 7.80 -1.23 -1.20
N PRO A 25 6.94 -1.64 -2.17
CA PRO A 25 7.39 -2.47 -3.29
C PRO A 25 8.40 -1.80 -4.24
N PRO A 26 8.21 -0.55 -4.69
CA PRO A 26 9.24 0.16 -5.47
C PRO A 26 10.58 0.31 -4.73
N ILE A 27 10.53 0.56 -3.41
CA ILE A 27 11.74 0.65 -2.58
C ILE A 27 12.47 -0.69 -2.58
N PHE A 28 11.78 -1.80 -2.30
CA PHE A 28 12.40 -3.13 -2.32
C PHE A 28 12.96 -3.49 -3.69
N ALA A 29 12.26 -3.17 -4.78
CA ALA A 29 12.77 -3.39 -6.13
C ALA A 29 14.08 -2.62 -6.37
N SER A 30 14.15 -1.35 -5.95
CA SER A 30 15.36 -0.54 -6.10
C SER A 30 16.54 -1.06 -5.27
N SER A 31 16.31 -1.41 -4.00
CA SER A 31 17.33 -2.00 -3.11
C SER A 31 17.84 -3.34 -3.62
N PHE A 32 16.95 -4.17 -4.19
CA PHE A 32 17.31 -5.47 -4.75
C PHE A 32 18.22 -5.35 -5.97
N ILE A 33 18.06 -4.32 -6.80
CA ILE A 33 18.94 -4.10 -7.96
C ILE A 33 20.25 -3.42 -7.56
N LEU A 34 20.19 -2.46 -6.63
CA LEU A 34 21.37 -1.74 -6.15
C LEU A 34 22.34 -2.66 -5.41
N PHE A 35 21.84 -3.65 -4.66
CA PHE A 35 22.69 -4.52 -3.83
C PHE A 35 23.71 -5.36 -4.65
N PRO A 36 23.32 -6.10 -5.71
CA PRO A 36 24.29 -6.75 -6.58
C PRO A 36 25.13 -5.74 -7.38
N GLY A 37 24.55 -4.61 -7.78
CA GLY A 37 25.24 -3.57 -8.53
C GLY A 37 26.42 -2.96 -7.75
N THR A 38 26.25 -2.70 -6.45
CA THR A 38 27.31 -2.17 -5.59
C THR A 38 28.40 -3.21 -5.34
N ILE A 39 28.03 -4.47 -5.08
CA ILE A 39 29.00 -5.57 -4.93
C ILE A 39 29.80 -5.76 -6.23
N ALA A 40 29.11 -5.76 -7.38
CA ALA A 40 29.74 -5.89 -8.69
C ALA A 40 30.67 -4.71 -9.01
N SER A 41 30.30 -3.50 -8.60
CA SER A 41 31.15 -2.32 -8.74
C SER A 41 32.40 -2.37 -7.85
N TRP A 42 32.34 -2.96 -6.66
CA TRP A 42 33.48 -3.09 -5.76
C TRP A 42 34.42 -4.25 -6.15
N LEU A 43 33.87 -5.36 -6.62
CA LEU A 43 34.64 -6.54 -7.04
C LEU A 43 35.16 -6.43 -8.48
N GLY A 44 34.46 -5.68 -9.34
CA GLY A 44 34.83 -5.47 -10.75
C GLY A 44 36.08 -4.64 -10.98
N THR A 45 36.63 -3.98 -9.94
CA THR A 45 37.92 -3.30 -9.97
C THR A 45 39.14 -4.24 -9.97
N SER A 46 38.93 -5.55 -9.80
CA SER A 46 39.99 -6.57 -9.85
C SER A 46 40.17 -7.12 -11.28
N GLU A 47 41.42 -7.19 -11.75
CA GLU A 47 41.77 -7.76 -13.06
C GLU A 47 41.24 -9.20 -13.20
N GLY A 48 40.27 -9.40 -14.11
CA GLY A 48 39.72 -10.73 -14.45
C GLY A 48 38.18 -10.83 -14.40
N TRP A 49 37.48 -9.86 -13.80
CA TRP A 49 36.02 -9.90 -13.63
C TRP A 49 35.28 -8.99 -14.63
N GLY A 50 35.75 -8.90 -15.87
CA GLY A 50 35.14 -8.06 -16.92
C GLY A 50 33.66 -8.42 -17.22
N TRP A 51 33.26 -9.67 -16.99
CA TRP A 51 31.85 -10.10 -17.08
C TRP A 51 30.98 -9.47 -15.97
N LEU A 52 31.54 -9.29 -14.77
CA LEU A 52 30.88 -8.67 -13.63
C LEU A 52 30.74 -7.16 -13.83
N GLN A 53 31.75 -6.54 -14.45
CA GLN A 53 31.71 -5.13 -14.83
C GLN A 53 30.71 -4.87 -15.97
N ASN A 54 30.61 -5.78 -16.95
CA ASN A 54 29.57 -5.73 -17.99
C ASN A 54 28.17 -5.92 -17.40
N ALA A 55 28.01 -6.82 -16.42
CA ALA A 55 26.75 -7.01 -15.71
C ALA A 55 26.38 -5.76 -14.88
N ALA A 56 27.34 -5.14 -14.19
CA ALA A 56 27.13 -3.90 -13.45
C ALA A 56 26.76 -2.74 -14.38
N ALA A 57 27.42 -2.63 -15.54
CA ALA A 57 27.08 -1.65 -16.56
C ALA A 57 25.67 -1.88 -17.12
N ALA A 58 25.26 -3.15 -17.30
CA ALA A 58 23.94 -3.51 -17.78
C ALA A 58 22.80 -3.25 -16.77
N LEU A 59 23.14 -3.24 -15.47
CA LEU A 59 22.25 -2.87 -14.36
C LEU A 59 22.32 -1.37 -14.01
N SER A 60 23.04 -0.57 -14.81
CA SER A 60 23.08 0.88 -14.63
C SER A 60 21.74 1.54 -15.05
N PRO A 61 21.28 2.58 -14.34
CA PRO A 61 20.13 3.38 -14.75
C PRO A 61 20.32 3.93 -16.17
N GLY A 62 19.27 3.93 -16.98
CA GLY A 62 19.36 4.32 -18.39
C GLY A 62 19.81 3.21 -19.35
N GLN A 63 19.70 1.94 -18.98
CA GLN A 63 19.69 0.83 -19.94
C GLN A 63 18.30 0.20 -20.07
N PRO A 64 17.87 -0.23 -21.28
CA PRO A 64 16.59 -0.94 -21.46
C PRO A 64 16.48 -2.23 -20.63
N LEU A 65 17.61 -2.90 -20.37
CA LEU A 65 17.68 -4.10 -19.53
C LEU A 65 17.30 -3.77 -18.07
N TYR A 66 17.89 -2.71 -17.51
CA TYR A 66 17.57 -2.22 -16.17
C TYR A 66 16.07 -1.92 -16.03
N MET A 67 15.47 -1.20 -16.99
CA MET A 67 14.04 -0.89 -16.97
C MET A 67 13.15 -2.13 -16.97
N THR A 68 13.48 -3.12 -17.79
CA THR A 68 12.65 -4.33 -17.93
C THR A 68 12.70 -5.16 -16.64
N ILE A 69 13.89 -5.34 -16.07
CA ILE A 69 14.11 -6.04 -14.79
C ILE A 69 13.44 -5.27 -13.66
N TYR A 70 13.63 -3.95 -13.59
CA TYR A 70 13.05 -3.09 -12.56
C TYR A 70 11.52 -3.11 -12.61
N GLY A 71 10.91 -2.98 -13.79
CA GLY A 71 9.46 -3.06 -13.95
C GLY A 71 8.89 -4.42 -13.53
N PHE A 72 9.58 -5.52 -13.88
CA PHE A 72 9.21 -6.86 -13.46
C PHE A 72 9.30 -7.04 -11.94
N LEU A 73 10.38 -6.56 -11.32
CA LEU A 73 10.57 -6.62 -9.87
C LEU A 73 9.49 -5.83 -9.14
N ILE A 74 9.16 -4.61 -9.59
CA ILE A 74 8.06 -3.82 -9.00
C ILE A 74 6.75 -4.62 -9.06
N PHE A 75 6.43 -5.18 -10.22
CA PHE A 75 5.21 -5.95 -10.41
C PHE A 75 5.16 -7.17 -9.47
N PHE A 76 6.27 -7.92 -9.39
CA PHE A 76 6.41 -9.06 -8.49
C PHE A 76 6.27 -8.67 -7.02
N PHE A 77 7.00 -7.64 -6.56
CA PHE A 77 6.95 -7.20 -5.18
C PHE A 77 5.59 -6.60 -4.79
N CYS A 78 4.87 -5.95 -5.70
CA CYS A 78 3.50 -5.48 -5.44
C CYS A 78 2.56 -6.64 -5.11
N PHE A 79 2.62 -7.73 -5.88
CA PHE A 79 1.83 -8.94 -5.61
C PHE A 79 2.27 -9.64 -4.33
N PHE A 80 3.59 -9.85 -4.18
CA PHE A 80 4.16 -10.54 -3.05
C PHE A 80 3.87 -9.83 -1.72
N TYR A 81 4.10 -8.52 -1.66
CA TYR A 81 3.84 -7.73 -0.46
C TYR A 81 2.35 -7.71 -0.09
N THR A 82 1.47 -7.54 -1.08
CA THR A 82 0.03 -7.54 -0.84
C THR A 82 -0.44 -8.90 -0.30
N ALA A 83 0.06 -10.01 -0.86
CA ALA A 83 -0.31 -11.35 -0.40
C ALA A 83 0.15 -11.66 1.03
N ILE A 84 1.30 -11.13 1.47
CA ILE A 84 1.80 -11.34 2.83
C ILE A 84 0.98 -10.56 3.86
N ILE A 85 0.62 -9.31 3.53
CA ILE A 85 0.01 -8.41 4.51
C ILE A 85 -1.52 -8.54 4.59
N TYR A 86 -2.17 -8.91 3.47
CA TYR A 86 -3.62 -9.03 3.40
C TYR A 86 -4.07 -10.49 3.54
N ASN A 87 -4.63 -10.82 4.71
CA ASN A 87 -5.27 -12.11 4.93
C ASN A 87 -6.79 -12.01 4.74
N SER A 88 -7.28 -12.41 3.57
CA SER A 88 -8.71 -12.40 3.23
C SER A 88 -9.57 -13.26 4.16
N THR A 89 -9.02 -14.34 4.73
CA THR A 89 -9.75 -15.22 5.66
C THR A 89 -9.99 -14.54 7.00
N GLU A 90 -8.97 -13.86 7.54
CA GLU A 90 -9.08 -13.13 8.79
C GLU A 90 -10.05 -11.94 8.67
N VAL A 91 -10.02 -11.22 7.54
CA VAL A 91 -10.98 -10.12 7.28
C VAL A 91 -12.42 -10.65 7.20
N ALA A 92 -12.63 -11.80 6.55
CA ALA A 92 -13.95 -12.43 6.47
C ALA A 92 -14.45 -12.90 7.85
N ASP A 93 -13.58 -13.44 8.69
CA ASP A 93 -13.91 -13.84 10.06
C ASP A 93 -14.20 -12.64 10.96
N ASN A 94 -13.43 -11.56 10.82
CA ASN A 94 -13.69 -10.31 11.54
C ASN A 94 -15.03 -9.68 11.14
N LEU A 95 -15.40 -9.73 9.86
CA LEU A 95 -16.72 -9.32 9.39
C LEU A 95 -17.83 -10.16 10.02
N LYS A 96 -17.66 -11.49 10.03
CA LYS A 96 -18.62 -12.42 10.63
C LYS A 96 -18.78 -12.20 12.14
N ARG A 97 -17.67 -12.00 12.87
CA ARG A 97 -17.67 -11.70 14.32
C ARG A 97 -18.29 -10.33 14.62
N GLY A 98 -18.08 -9.35 13.74
CA GLY A 98 -18.68 -8.02 13.81
C GLY A 98 -20.16 -7.95 13.41
N GLY A 99 -20.80 -9.07 13.06
CA GLY A 99 -22.19 -9.11 12.61
C GLY A 99 -22.43 -8.50 11.22
N ALA A 100 -21.36 -8.21 10.47
CA ALA A 100 -21.43 -7.67 9.12
C ALA A 100 -21.37 -8.81 8.09
N PHE A 101 -22.14 -8.70 7.01
CA PHE A 101 -22.10 -9.67 5.91
C PHE A 101 -22.24 -8.96 4.57
N ILE A 102 -21.63 -9.55 3.54
CA ILE A 102 -21.73 -9.05 2.18
C ILE A 102 -23.05 -9.57 1.58
N PRO A 103 -23.94 -8.69 1.09
CA PRO A 103 -25.18 -9.13 0.46
C PRO A 103 -24.91 -10.09 -0.69
N GLY A 104 -25.60 -11.24 -0.71
CA GLY A 104 -25.47 -12.25 -1.76
C GLY A 104 -24.36 -13.28 -1.56
N ILE A 105 -23.55 -13.20 -0.50
CA ILE A 105 -22.45 -14.14 -0.24
C ILE A 105 -22.58 -14.71 1.17
N ARG A 106 -22.38 -16.03 1.31
CA ARG A 106 -22.47 -16.71 2.62
C ARG A 106 -21.27 -16.32 3.50
N PRO A 107 -21.48 -15.89 4.77
CA PRO A 107 -20.36 -15.51 5.65
C PRO A 107 -19.38 -16.65 5.93
N GLY A 108 -18.08 -16.33 5.98
CA GLY A 108 -16.98 -17.29 6.17
C GLY A 108 -16.15 -17.45 4.90
N ASP A 109 -15.84 -18.69 4.52
CA ASP A 109 -14.93 -19.01 3.41
C ASP A 109 -15.34 -18.40 2.06
N GLN A 110 -16.65 -18.31 1.78
CA GLN A 110 -17.16 -17.73 0.53
C GLN A 110 -16.90 -16.22 0.48
N THR A 111 -17.03 -15.52 1.61
CA THR A 111 -16.63 -14.12 1.73
C THR A 111 -15.11 -13.97 1.52
N ALA A 112 -14.30 -14.85 2.11
CA ALA A 112 -12.85 -14.80 1.96
C ALA A 112 -12.41 -14.96 0.49
N GLN A 113 -12.97 -15.95 -0.22
CA GLN A 113 -12.69 -16.16 -1.65
C GLN A 113 -13.13 -14.98 -2.53
N TYR A 114 -14.27 -14.36 -2.19
CA TYR A 114 -14.74 -13.18 -2.91
C TYR A 114 -13.83 -11.98 -2.71
N LEU A 115 -13.41 -11.72 -1.47
CA LEU A 115 -12.45 -10.65 -1.15
C LEU A 115 -11.12 -10.88 -1.84
N ASP A 116 -10.61 -12.12 -1.82
CA ASP A 116 -9.35 -12.50 -2.46
C ASP A 116 -9.37 -12.26 -3.99
N LYS A 117 -10.49 -12.61 -4.64
CA LYS A 117 -10.67 -12.37 -6.09
C LYS A 117 -10.70 -10.88 -6.43
N ILE A 118 -11.30 -10.05 -5.59
CA ILE A 118 -11.31 -8.59 -5.76
C ILE A 118 -9.91 -8.03 -5.54
N LEU A 119 -9.25 -8.42 -4.45
CA LEU A 119 -7.91 -7.98 -4.11
C LEU A 119 -6.92 -8.30 -5.22
N THR A 120 -6.93 -9.54 -5.74
CA THR A 120 -6.05 -9.95 -6.84
C THR A 120 -6.25 -9.09 -8.09
N ARG A 121 -7.50 -8.79 -8.47
CA ARG A 121 -7.80 -7.93 -9.62
C ARG A 121 -7.39 -6.47 -9.38
N LEU A 122 -7.61 -5.97 -8.17
CA LEU A 122 -7.26 -4.60 -7.80
C LEU A 122 -5.75 -4.42 -7.78
N THR A 123 -5.02 -5.38 -7.20
CA THR A 123 -3.55 -5.42 -7.15
C THR A 123 -2.94 -5.51 -8.54
N PHE A 124 -3.57 -6.24 -9.48
CA PHE A 124 -3.10 -6.28 -10.87
C PHE A 124 -3.06 -4.90 -11.52
N TRP A 125 -4.17 -4.15 -11.43
CA TRP A 125 -4.24 -2.78 -11.96
C TRP A 125 -3.38 -1.79 -11.16
N GLY A 126 -3.32 -1.96 -9.84
CA GLY A 126 -2.46 -1.16 -8.96
C GLY A 126 -0.97 -1.33 -9.27
N ALA A 127 -0.52 -2.57 -9.44
CA ALA A 127 0.86 -2.90 -9.82
C ALA A 127 1.21 -2.32 -11.19
N LEU A 128 0.33 -2.46 -12.17
CA LEU A 128 0.51 -1.87 -13.50
C LEU A 128 0.68 -0.34 -13.43
N TYR A 129 -0.19 0.34 -12.67
CA TYR A 129 -0.10 1.78 -12.46
C TYR A 129 1.24 2.18 -11.81
N VAL A 130 1.64 1.50 -10.74
CA VAL A 130 2.91 1.80 -10.04
C VAL A 130 4.10 1.58 -10.96
N THR A 131 4.15 0.46 -11.69
CA THR A 131 5.22 0.17 -12.66
C THR A 131 5.31 1.25 -13.74
N VAL A 132 4.18 1.70 -14.31
CA VAL A 132 4.19 2.77 -15.32
C VAL A 132 4.73 4.08 -14.74
N VAL A 133 4.27 4.48 -13.54
CA VAL A 133 4.75 5.70 -12.88
C VAL A 133 6.25 5.63 -12.57
N CYS A 134 6.79 4.46 -12.20
CA CYS A 134 8.22 4.25 -12.01
C CYS A 134 9.04 4.33 -13.30
N LEU A 135 8.48 3.88 -14.43
CA LEU A 135 9.19 3.81 -15.70
C LEU A 135 9.19 5.13 -16.48
N ILE A 136 8.21 6.01 -16.27
CA ILE A 136 8.11 7.31 -16.97
C ILE A 136 9.39 8.16 -16.81
N PRO A 137 9.91 8.39 -15.59
CA PRO A 137 11.10 9.20 -15.41
C PRO A 137 12.37 8.55 -15.98
N GLU A 138 12.50 7.23 -15.84
CA GLU A 138 13.58 6.47 -16.46
C GLU A 138 13.56 6.63 -18.00
N PHE A 139 12.37 6.65 -18.61
CA PHE A 139 12.21 6.83 -20.05
C PHE A 139 12.55 8.26 -20.51
N LEU A 140 12.23 9.25 -19.68
CA LEU A 140 12.59 10.65 -19.91
C LEU A 140 14.12 10.85 -19.86
N ILE A 141 14.80 10.22 -18.90
CA ILE A 141 16.27 10.26 -18.79
C ILE A 141 16.93 9.66 -20.05
N LEU A 142 16.42 8.52 -20.53
CA LEU A 142 16.89 7.85 -21.75
C LEU A 142 16.76 8.70 -23.01
N LYS A 143 15.64 9.39 -23.20
CA LYS A 143 15.31 10.09 -24.45
C LYS A 143 15.78 11.53 -24.50
N TRP A 144 15.79 12.24 -23.36
CA TRP A 144 16.09 13.67 -23.30
C TRP A 144 17.39 14.00 -22.58
N ALA A 145 18.12 13.00 -22.05
CA ALA A 145 19.42 13.16 -21.39
C ALA A 145 19.47 14.28 -20.32
N LEU A 146 18.31 14.66 -19.78
CA LEU A 146 18.21 15.62 -18.69
C LEU A 146 18.62 14.89 -17.41
N PRO A 147 19.69 15.33 -16.71
CA PRO A 147 20.06 14.75 -15.43
C PRO A 147 19.01 15.17 -14.40
N PHE A 148 17.94 14.40 -14.30
CA PHE A 148 17.00 14.53 -13.20
C PHE A 148 17.72 14.11 -11.91
N TYR A 149 18.25 15.09 -11.17
CA TYR A 149 18.84 14.89 -9.84
C TYR A 149 17.86 14.19 -8.88
N PHE A 150 16.56 14.32 -9.14
CA PHE A 150 15.51 13.50 -8.58
C PHE A 150 15.15 12.39 -9.57
N GLY A 151 15.86 11.26 -9.53
CA GLY A 151 15.48 10.07 -10.32
C GLY A 151 14.03 9.66 -10.06
N GLY A 152 13.45 8.86 -10.97
CA GLY A 152 12.03 8.49 -10.88
C GLY A 152 11.63 7.82 -9.57
N THR A 153 12.56 7.05 -9.01
CA THR A 153 12.42 6.39 -7.71
C THR A 153 12.37 7.41 -6.57
N SER A 154 13.20 8.44 -6.60
CA SER A 154 13.26 9.50 -5.58
C SER A 154 11.98 10.33 -5.54
N LEU A 155 11.45 10.70 -6.71
CA LEU A 155 10.19 11.44 -6.83
C LEU A 155 9.00 10.65 -6.25
N LEU A 156 8.93 9.35 -6.58
CA LEU A 156 7.86 8.48 -6.13
C LEU A 156 7.93 8.24 -4.61
N ILE A 157 9.15 8.07 -4.07
CA ILE A 157 9.38 7.98 -2.62
C ILE A 157 8.86 9.23 -1.91
N ILE A 158 9.17 10.43 -2.42
CA ILE A 158 8.69 11.69 -1.81
C ILE A 158 7.16 11.73 -1.79
N VAL A 159 6.49 11.47 -2.91
CA VAL A 159 5.04 11.59 -3.00
C VAL A 159 4.33 10.64 -2.03
N VAL A 160 4.80 9.40 -1.91
CA VAL A 160 4.11 8.43 -1.05
C VAL A 160 4.50 8.53 0.40
N VAL A 161 5.74 8.89 0.74
CA VAL A 161 6.07 9.22 2.13
C VAL A 161 5.23 10.40 2.61
N VAL A 162 5.00 11.42 1.76
CA VAL A 162 4.09 12.52 2.09
C VAL A 162 2.65 12.03 2.26
N MET A 163 2.15 11.16 1.37
CA MET A 163 0.81 10.58 1.49
C MET A 163 0.64 9.75 2.77
N ASP A 164 1.61 8.91 3.10
CA ASP A 164 1.62 8.07 4.30
C ASP A 164 1.70 8.93 5.56
N PHE A 165 2.55 9.95 5.56
CA PHE A 165 2.63 10.92 6.65
C PHE A 165 1.29 11.63 6.86
N MET A 166 0.66 12.13 5.80
CA MET A 166 -0.65 12.79 5.90
C MET A 166 -1.74 11.84 6.40
N SER A 167 -1.74 10.57 5.95
CA SER A 167 -2.68 9.56 6.43
C SER A 167 -2.49 9.26 7.92
N GLN A 168 -1.25 9.21 8.41
CA GLN A 168 -0.94 9.00 9.83
C GLN A 168 -1.35 10.21 10.68
N VAL A 169 -1.08 11.42 10.19
CA VAL A 169 -1.50 12.66 10.86
C VAL A 169 -3.02 12.72 10.97
N GLN A 170 -3.76 12.41 9.90
CA GLN A 170 -5.22 12.36 9.92
C GLN A 170 -5.76 11.33 10.91
N ALA A 171 -5.18 10.12 10.94
CA ALA A 171 -5.57 9.08 11.90
C ALA A 171 -5.33 9.54 13.36
N HIS A 172 -4.20 10.18 13.63
CA HIS A 172 -3.89 10.71 14.96
C HIS A 172 -4.85 11.84 15.35
N LEU A 173 -5.12 12.81 14.47
CA LEU A 173 -6.07 13.90 14.73
C LEU A 173 -7.50 13.40 14.96
N MET A 174 -7.93 12.38 14.21
CA MET A 174 -9.25 11.78 14.40
C MET A 174 -9.37 11.09 15.77
N SER A 175 -8.31 10.43 16.26
CA SER A 175 -8.30 9.83 17.60
C SER A 175 -8.48 10.86 18.73
N GLN A 176 -7.92 12.07 18.59
CA GLN A 176 -8.08 13.13 19.59
C GLN A 176 -9.48 13.75 19.60
N GLN A 177 -10.15 13.82 18.44
CA GLN A 177 -11.52 14.29 18.36
C GLN A 177 -12.52 13.33 19.05
N TYR A 178 -12.23 12.02 19.05
CA TYR A 178 -13.02 11.02 19.78
C TYR A 178 -13.01 11.25 21.30
N ASP A 179 -11.86 11.56 21.90
CA ASP A 179 -11.76 11.87 23.33
C ASP A 179 -12.60 13.10 23.71
N SER A 180 -12.60 14.13 22.85
CA SER A 180 -13.39 15.35 23.08
C SER A 180 -14.91 15.08 23.05
N LEU A 181 -15.37 14.17 22.20
CA LEU A 181 -16.77 13.77 22.08
C LEU A 181 -17.21 12.87 23.25
N LEU A 182 -16.36 11.94 23.68
CA LEU A 182 -16.62 11.09 24.86
C LEU A 182 -16.62 11.88 26.17
N LYS A 183 -15.73 12.88 26.31
CA LYS A 183 -15.69 13.77 27.48
C LYS A 183 -16.94 14.67 27.55
N LYS A 184 -17.43 15.16 26.41
CA LYS A 184 -18.67 15.96 26.33
C LYS A 184 -19.93 15.14 26.62
N ALA A 185 -19.94 13.84 26.28
CA ALA A 185 -21.02 12.91 26.62
C ALA A 185 -21.05 12.57 28.12
N ASN A 186 -19.90 12.33 28.76
CA ASN A 186 -19.82 12.07 30.21
C ASN A 186 -20.19 13.30 31.06
N LEU A 187 -19.85 14.52 30.61
CA LEU A 187 -20.23 15.76 31.31
C LEU A 187 -21.75 16.03 31.32
N LYS A 188 -22.53 15.43 30.41
CA LYS A 188 -23.99 15.58 30.39
C LYS A 188 -24.71 14.73 31.44
N ASN A 189 -24.06 13.66 31.94
CA ASN A 189 -24.65 12.77 32.95
C ASN A 189 -24.38 13.21 34.41
N TYR A 190 -23.56 14.24 34.64
CA TYR A 190 -23.18 14.67 36.00
C TYR A 190 -24.06 15.79 36.60
N GLY A 191 -25.26 16.03 36.05
CA GLY A 191 -26.06 17.20 36.41
C GLY A 191 -27.57 17.00 36.43
N ARG A 192 -28.07 16.03 37.21
CA ARG A 192 -29.40 16.12 37.87
C ARG A 192 -29.65 14.86 38.72
N ALA A 193 -29.06 14.82 39.90
CA ALA A 193 -29.57 14.02 41.00
C ALA A 193 -30.17 14.98 42.04
N GLY A 194 -31.46 14.80 42.34
CA GLY A 194 -32.04 15.22 43.62
C GLY A 194 -32.56 16.66 43.72
N SER A 195 -33.79 16.89 43.26
CA SER A 195 -34.73 17.71 44.03
C SER A 195 -36.10 17.07 43.91
N VAL A 196 -36.38 16.16 44.86
CA VAL A 196 -37.73 15.72 45.17
C VAL A 196 -38.17 16.59 46.35
N ARG A 197 -39.18 17.43 46.14
CA ARG A 197 -40.07 17.92 47.18
C ARG A 197 -41.47 17.50 46.80
#